data_AF-E8NFV2-F1
#
_entry.id   AF-E8NFV2-F1
#
_cell.length_a   1.000
_cell.length_b   1.000
_cell.length_c   1.000
_cell.angle_alpha   90.00
_cell.angle_beta   90.00
_cell.angle_gamma   90.00
#
_symmetry.space_group_name_H-M   'P 1'
#
loop_
_entity.id
_entity.type
_entity.pdbx_description
1 polymer ?
#
loop_
_entity_poly.entity_id
_entity_poly.type
_entity_poly.pdbx_seq_one_letter_code
_entity_poly.pdbx_strand_id
1 'polypeptide(L)'
;MAIPAAWYAQGEGLRWWDGARWTGMRVKDGRPGVDWITADRPTALFVSSALFFVAGAIHLFLVAFNPFYLVTGSLFLGLGFFWLFGALHVRRVLRIPAPTTAPVVLDILRPLPGEQEGPGAGWFPVSPTVGRWWTGTRWSEYTWTRFGIRPTFHGARSFRTLLWVEGAFVGLGVLMVVAGIVVMAVAPEAMATGIGVIVIVVGAVLLLLGVLLLALSPISRRPLVIPSAPPAAVSPAAG
;
A
#
# COMPACT_ATOMS: atom_id res chain seq x y z
N MET A 1 11.44 -13.90 -27.54
CA MET A 1 12.23 -14.11 -26.31
C MET A 1 11.56 -13.32 -25.20
N ALA A 2 11.31 -13.90 -24.02
CA ALA A 2 10.69 -13.17 -22.92
C ALA A 2 11.68 -12.16 -22.34
N ILE A 3 11.23 -10.94 -22.07
CA ILE A 3 12.05 -9.88 -21.47
C ILE A 3 12.15 -10.17 -19.95
N PRO A 4 13.36 -10.37 -19.40
CA PRO A 4 13.53 -10.74 -18.00
C PRO A 4 13.11 -9.62 -17.05
N ALA A 5 12.76 -9.97 -15.82
CA ALA A 5 12.45 -8.98 -14.80
C ALA A 5 13.72 -8.21 -14.41
N ALA A 6 13.75 -6.91 -14.66
CA ALA A 6 14.91 -6.06 -14.40
C ALA A 6 14.53 -4.56 -14.38
N TRP A 7 15.53 -3.72 -14.12
CA TRP A 7 15.44 -2.29 -14.28
C TRP A 7 15.75 -1.89 -15.72
N TYR A 8 14.89 -1.07 -16.31
CA TYR A 8 15.05 -0.60 -17.68
C TYR A 8 14.89 0.91 -17.75
N ALA A 9 15.56 1.53 -18.72
CA ALA A 9 15.39 2.95 -19.00
C ALA A 9 13.95 3.24 -19.43
N GLN A 10 13.34 4.25 -18.82
CA GLN A 10 11.98 4.69 -19.10
C GLN A 10 11.86 6.19 -18.85
N GLY A 11 11.81 6.98 -19.93
CA GLY A 11 11.88 8.45 -19.83
C GLY A 11 13.21 8.89 -19.22
N GLU A 12 13.16 9.80 -18.25
CA GLU A 12 14.34 10.37 -17.56
C GLU A 12 14.91 9.47 -16.45
N GLY A 13 14.39 8.26 -16.24
CA GLY A 13 14.81 7.41 -15.14
C GLY A 13 14.73 5.93 -15.46
N LEU A 14 14.82 5.12 -14.41
CA LEU A 14 14.62 3.68 -14.53
C LEU A 14 13.24 3.30 -14.01
N ARG A 15 12.67 2.26 -14.58
CA ARG A 15 11.44 1.64 -14.09
C ARG A 15 11.63 0.14 -14.05
N TRP A 16 10.98 -0.50 -13.09
CA TRP A 16 11.03 -1.94 -12.95
C TRP A 16 9.99 -2.62 -13.86
N TRP A 17 10.49 -3.54 -14.67
CA TRP A 17 9.70 -4.50 -15.44
C TRP A 17 9.63 -5.82 -14.67
N ASP A 18 8.43 -6.33 -14.41
CA ASP A 18 8.24 -7.56 -13.61
C ASP A 18 8.35 -8.86 -14.43
N GLY A 19 8.68 -8.76 -15.71
CA GLY A 19 8.69 -9.86 -16.68
C GLY A 19 7.49 -9.84 -17.62
N ALA A 20 6.41 -9.15 -17.27
CA ALA A 20 5.19 -9.07 -18.08
C ALA A 20 4.67 -7.63 -18.26
N ARG A 21 4.92 -6.74 -17.31
CA ARG A 21 4.41 -5.37 -17.30
C ARG A 21 5.31 -4.42 -16.51
N TRP A 22 5.14 -3.14 -16.80
CA TRP A 22 5.73 -2.08 -16.01
C TRP A 22 5.04 -1.98 -14.65
N THR A 23 5.86 -1.83 -13.61
CA THR A 23 5.36 -1.56 -12.26
C THR A 23 5.50 -0.09 -11.92
N GLY A 24 4.92 0.32 -10.78
CA GLY A 24 5.11 1.67 -10.23
C GLY A 24 6.45 1.90 -9.55
N MET A 25 7.35 0.91 -9.54
CA MET A 25 8.68 1.04 -8.96
C MET A 25 9.60 1.76 -9.93
N ARG A 26 10.26 2.82 -9.45
CA ARG A 26 11.10 3.70 -10.28
C ARG A 26 12.40 4.11 -9.59
N VAL A 27 13.41 4.46 -10.37
CA VAL A 27 14.57 5.21 -9.91
C VAL A 27 14.54 6.55 -10.63
N LYS A 28 14.53 7.63 -9.87
CA LYS A 28 14.65 9.00 -10.40
C LYS A 28 15.81 9.68 -9.68
N ASP A 29 16.68 10.36 -10.42
CA ASP A 29 17.83 11.08 -9.86
C ASP A 29 18.72 10.18 -8.97
N GLY A 30 18.91 8.93 -9.40
CA GLY A 30 19.68 7.91 -8.66
C GLY A 30 18.99 7.36 -7.40
N ARG A 31 17.77 7.80 -7.08
CA ARG A 31 17.04 7.41 -5.86
C ARG A 31 15.91 6.42 -6.17
N PRO A 32 15.92 5.22 -5.58
CA PRO A 32 14.80 4.30 -5.67
C PRO A 32 13.55 4.86 -5.01
N GLY A 33 12.42 4.66 -5.64
CA GLY A 33 11.13 5.16 -5.19
C GLY A 33 9.97 4.44 -5.83
N VAL A 34 8.79 4.98 -5.56
CA VAL A 34 7.51 4.45 -6.01
C VAL A 34 6.74 5.62 -6.62
N ASP A 35 5.96 5.37 -7.66
CA ASP A 35 4.99 6.35 -8.12
C ASP A 35 4.02 6.70 -6.97
N TRP A 36 3.49 7.92 -7.00
CA TRP A 36 2.59 8.44 -5.97
C TRP A 36 1.31 7.60 -5.79
N ILE A 37 0.96 6.79 -6.80
CA ILE A 37 -0.07 5.75 -6.73
C ILE A 37 0.38 4.51 -7.47
N THR A 38 0.29 3.37 -6.80
CA THR A 38 0.65 2.07 -7.38
C THR A 38 -0.40 1.04 -7.03
N ALA A 39 -0.97 0.44 -8.08
CA ALA A 39 -1.84 -0.71 -7.94
C ALA A 39 -1.50 -1.72 -9.02
N ASP A 40 -1.65 -2.99 -8.68
CA ASP A 40 -1.44 -4.09 -9.62
C ASP A 40 -2.45 -4.06 -10.76
N ARG A 41 -3.65 -3.57 -10.50
CA ARG A 41 -4.73 -3.49 -11.46
C ARG A 41 -5.48 -2.18 -11.28
N PRO A 42 -5.83 -1.49 -12.37
CA PRO A 42 -6.58 -0.24 -12.29
C PRO A 42 -8.05 -0.47 -11.87
N THR A 43 -8.57 -1.69 -12.00
CA THR A 43 -9.98 -2.02 -11.75
C THR A 43 -10.43 -1.64 -10.34
N ALA A 44 -9.67 -1.97 -9.30
CA ALA A 44 -10.04 -1.62 -7.92
C ALA A 44 -10.12 -0.10 -7.71
N LEU A 45 -9.27 0.67 -8.38
CA LEU A 45 -9.28 2.13 -8.33
C LEU A 45 -10.49 2.70 -9.08
N PHE A 46 -10.87 2.13 -10.22
CA PHE A 46 -12.11 2.50 -10.93
C PHE A 46 -13.36 2.18 -10.10
N VAL A 47 -13.42 1.01 -9.47
CA VAL A 47 -14.54 0.62 -8.60
C VAL A 47 -14.63 1.57 -7.40
N SER A 48 -13.51 1.86 -6.74
CA SER A 48 -13.47 2.81 -5.62
C SER A 48 -13.94 4.19 -6.05
N SER A 49 -13.47 4.67 -7.21
CA SER A 49 -13.91 5.93 -7.80
C SER A 49 -15.43 5.98 -8.02
N ALA A 50 -16.00 4.95 -8.65
CA ALA A 50 -17.43 4.86 -8.89
C ALA A 50 -18.24 4.88 -7.59
N LEU A 51 -17.82 4.11 -6.57
CA LEU A 51 -18.48 4.10 -5.26
C LEU A 51 -18.47 5.48 -4.60
N PHE A 52 -17.33 6.18 -4.64
CA PHE A 52 -17.23 7.52 -4.07
C PHE A 52 -18.00 8.57 -4.85
N PHE A 53 -18.11 8.47 -6.17
CA PHE A 53 -19.00 9.33 -6.96
C PHE A 53 -20.47 9.10 -6.62
N VAL A 54 -20.90 7.84 -6.49
CA VAL A 54 -22.28 7.51 -6.08
C VAL A 54 -22.55 8.04 -4.67
N ALA A 55 -21.64 7.81 -3.72
CA ALA A 55 -21.76 8.37 -2.37
C ALA A 55 -21.83 9.90 -2.39
N GLY A 56 -20.97 10.57 -3.15
CA GLY A 56 -20.98 12.01 -3.31
C GLY A 56 -22.30 12.53 -3.90
N ALA A 57 -22.83 11.89 -4.93
CA ALA A 57 -24.11 12.25 -5.54
C ALA A 57 -25.28 12.09 -4.56
N ILE A 58 -25.31 11.00 -3.78
CA ILE A 58 -26.32 10.79 -2.72
C ILE A 58 -26.23 11.92 -1.69
N HIS A 59 -25.03 12.28 -1.22
CA HIS A 59 -24.89 13.35 -0.23
C HIS A 59 -25.26 14.73 -0.79
N LEU A 60 -24.93 15.00 -2.06
CA LEU A 60 -25.38 16.24 -2.71
C LEU A 60 -26.90 16.31 -2.84
N PHE A 61 -27.57 15.19 -3.13
CA PHE A 61 -29.04 15.13 -3.11
C PHE A 61 -29.61 15.44 -1.72
N LEU A 62 -28.93 14.99 -0.65
CA LEU A 62 -29.36 15.22 0.73
C LEU A 62 -29.14 16.66 1.23
N VAL A 63 -28.43 17.52 0.49
CA VAL A 63 -28.19 18.93 0.86
C VAL A 63 -29.49 19.70 1.12
N ALA A 64 -30.56 19.37 0.40
CA ALA A 64 -31.87 19.99 0.59
C ALA A 64 -32.44 19.77 2.00
N PHE A 65 -32.00 18.72 2.71
CA PHE A 65 -32.45 18.39 4.07
C PHE A 65 -31.46 18.88 5.14
N ASN A 66 -30.16 18.92 4.82
CA ASN A 66 -29.14 19.44 5.72
C ASN A 66 -27.91 19.95 4.94
N PRO A 67 -27.53 21.24 5.08
CA PRO A 67 -26.39 21.81 4.35
C PRO A 67 -25.04 21.19 4.72
N PHE A 68 -24.91 20.53 5.88
CA PHE A 68 -23.71 19.77 6.24
C PHE A 68 -23.35 18.71 5.19
N TYR A 69 -24.34 18.15 4.50
CA TYR A 69 -24.11 17.16 3.46
C TYR A 69 -23.36 17.70 2.25
N LEU A 70 -23.31 19.03 2.07
CA LEU A 70 -22.49 19.64 1.02
C LEU A 70 -21.01 19.35 1.25
N VAL A 71 -20.54 19.48 2.50
CA VAL A 71 -19.14 19.23 2.87
C VAL A 71 -18.79 17.77 2.60
N THR A 72 -19.60 16.83 3.11
CA THR A 72 -19.35 15.39 2.91
C THR A 72 -19.49 14.98 1.43
N GLY A 73 -20.44 15.57 0.71
CA GLY A 73 -20.63 15.33 -0.72
C GLY A 73 -19.41 15.78 -1.53
N SER A 74 -18.91 16.99 -1.28
CA SER A 74 -17.68 17.49 -1.89
C SER A 74 -16.46 16.62 -1.56
N LEU A 75 -16.33 16.16 -0.31
CA LEU A 75 -15.25 15.24 0.08
C LEU A 75 -15.31 13.92 -0.68
N PHE A 76 -16.48 13.31 -0.79
CA PHE A 76 -16.65 12.06 -1.54
C PHE A 76 -16.40 12.25 -3.03
N LEU A 77 -16.84 13.36 -3.63
CA LEU A 77 -16.49 13.67 -5.01
C LEU A 77 -14.97 13.84 -5.20
N GLY A 78 -14.31 14.55 -4.29
CA GLY A 78 -12.86 14.71 -4.28
C GLY A 78 -12.13 13.37 -4.22
N LEU A 79 -12.57 12.47 -3.34
CA LEU A 79 -12.07 11.09 -3.28
C LEU A 79 -12.36 10.32 -4.58
N GLY A 80 -13.55 10.49 -5.16
CA GLY A 80 -13.92 9.91 -6.45
C GLY A 80 -12.95 10.29 -7.57
N PHE A 81 -12.61 11.58 -7.67
CA PHE A 81 -11.63 12.09 -8.63
C PHE A 81 -10.21 11.60 -8.32
N PHE A 82 -9.81 11.57 -7.05
CA PHE A 82 -8.50 11.06 -6.64
C PHE A 82 -8.29 9.61 -7.12
N TRP A 83 -9.26 8.73 -6.85
CA TRP A 83 -9.21 7.34 -7.30
C TRP A 83 -9.29 7.19 -8.81
N LEU A 84 -10.07 8.03 -9.50
CA LEU A 84 -10.13 8.05 -10.97
C LEU A 84 -8.78 8.41 -11.57
N PHE A 85 -8.15 9.47 -11.07
CA PHE A 85 -6.84 9.91 -11.53
C PHE A 85 -5.79 8.82 -11.30
N GLY A 86 -5.88 8.13 -10.15
CA GLY A 86 -5.08 6.95 -9.87
C GLY A 86 -5.26 5.81 -10.86
N ALA A 87 -6.51 5.47 -11.18
CA ALA A 87 -6.85 4.42 -12.12
C ALA A 87 -6.31 4.73 -13.53
N LEU A 88 -6.48 5.98 -13.98
CA LEU A 88 -5.96 6.45 -15.26
C LEU A 88 -4.43 6.46 -15.30
N HIS A 89 -3.77 6.86 -14.21
CA HIS A 89 -2.33 6.82 -14.08
C HIS A 89 -1.79 5.39 -14.20
N VAL A 90 -2.32 4.45 -13.42
CA VAL A 90 -1.93 3.03 -13.48
C VAL A 90 -2.19 2.44 -14.87
N ARG A 91 -3.35 2.73 -15.48
CA ARG A 91 -3.67 2.29 -16.84
C ARG A 91 -2.68 2.84 -17.87
N ARG A 92 -2.22 4.09 -17.71
CA ARG A 92 -1.20 4.69 -18.59
C ARG A 92 0.14 3.98 -18.44
N VAL A 93 0.58 3.68 -17.22
CA VAL A 93 1.83 2.94 -16.98
C VAL A 93 1.79 1.54 -17.60
N LEU A 94 0.68 0.82 -17.42
CA LEU A 94 0.50 -0.52 -17.98
C LEU A 94 0.42 -0.54 -19.52
N ARG A 95 0.19 0.61 -20.16
CA ARG A 95 0.17 0.75 -21.62
C ARG A 95 1.52 1.14 -22.21
N ILE A 96 2.53 1.40 -21.39
CA ILE A 96 3.88 1.64 -21.89
C ILE A 96 4.34 0.33 -22.57
N PRO A 97 4.84 0.38 -23.82
CA PRO A 97 5.35 -0.80 -24.51
C PRO A 97 6.45 -1.49 -23.70
N ALA A 98 6.62 -2.79 -23.91
CA ALA A 98 7.68 -3.55 -23.27
C ALA A 98 9.07 -2.93 -23.57
N PRO A 99 10.03 -3.00 -22.63
CA PRO A 99 11.32 -2.36 -22.83
C PRO A 99 12.09 -2.99 -23.98
N THR A 100 12.78 -2.14 -24.74
CA THR A 100 13.64 -2.54 -25.86
C THR A 100 15.13 -2.35 -25.58
N THR A 101 15.46 -1.70 -24.45
CA THR A 101 16.83 -1.46 -24.02
C THR A 101 17.37 -2.62 -23.21
N ALA A 102 18.70 -2.69 -23.07
CA ALA A 102 19.32 -3.61 -22.13
C ALA A 102 18.90 -3.30 -20.67
N PRO A 103 18.87 -4.32 -19.79
CA PRO A 103 18.75 -4.11 -18.36
C PRO A 103 19.85 -3.19 -17.81
N VAL A 104 19.48 -2.30 -16.92
CA VAL A 104 20.39 -1.39 -16.22
C VAL A 104 20.63 -1.92 -14.82
N VAL A 105 21.90 -1.96 -14.41
CA VAL A 105 22.29 -2.37 -13.06
C VAL A 105 22.81 -1.15 -12.31
N LEU A 106 22.25 -0.87 -11.14
CA LEU A 106 22.75 0.14 -10.23
C LEU A 106 23.17 -0.52 -8.92
N ASP A 107 24.29 -0.08 -8.36
CA ASP A 107 24.83 -0.68 -7.13
C ASP A 107 23.91 -0.49 -5.92
N ILE A 108 23.18 0.63 -5.85
CA ILE A 108 22.17 0.87 -4.80
C ILE A 108 20.99 -0.12 -4.87
N LEU A 109 20.81 -0.79 -6.00
CA LEU A 109 19.75 -1.77 -6.23
C LEU A 109 20.24 -3.22 -6.11
N ARG A 110 21.54 -3.43 -5.85
CA ARG A 110 22.12 -4.75 -5.64
C ARG A 110 21.85 -5.24 -4.21
N PRO A 111 21.76 -6.57 -3.99
CA PRO A 111 21.91 -7.61 -5.01
C PRO A 111 20.65 -7.77 -5.87
N LEU A 112 20.84 -7.99 -7.17
CA LEU A 112 19.75 -8.29 -8.10
C LEU A 112 19.26 -9.74 -7.96
N PRO A 113 18.02 -10.04 -8.37
CA PRO A 113 17.57 -11.42 -8.50
C PRO A 113 18.50 -12.24 -9.40
N GLY A 114 18.93 -13.40 -8.93
CA GLY A 114 19.88 -14.26 -9.66
C GLY A 114 21.35 -14.00 -9.35
N GLU A 115 21.70 -12.89 -8.67
CA GLU A 115 23.08 -12.65 -8.23
C GLU A 115 23.46 -13.61 -7.10
N GLN A 116 24.57 -14.32 -7.29
CA GLN A 116 25.13 -15.27 -6.34
C GLN A 116 26.46 -14.76 -5.81
N GLU A 117 26.54 -14.57 -4.50
CA GLU A 117 27.76 -14.17 -3.77
C GLU A 117 28.36 -15.36 -2.99
N GLY A 118 27.54 -16.36 -2.63
CA GLY A 118 27.97 -17.54 -1.89
C GLY A 118 27.17 -18.81 -2.23
N PRO A 119 27.51 -19.95 -1.60
CA PRO A 119 26.74 -21.18 -1.76
C PRO A 119 25.31 -21.03 -1.21
N GLY A 120 24.37 -21.81 -1.76
CA GLY A 120 22.99 -21.80 -1.29
C GLY A 120 22.18 -20.57 -1.69
N ALA A 121 22.62 -19.80 -2.70
CA ALA A 121 21.82 -18.72 -3.26
C ALA A 121 20.53 -19.24 -3.90
N GLY A 122 19.42 -18.51 -3.73
CA GLY A 122 18.12 -18.96 -4.21
C GLY A 122 16.95 -18.14 -3.71
N TRP A 123 15.76 -18.51 -4.17
CA TRP A 123 14.49 -18.00 -3.64
C TRP A 123 14.08 -18.79 -2.41
N PHE A 124 13.89 -18.10 -1.29
CA PHE A 124 13.43 -18.72 -0.05
C PHE A 124 12.08 -18.14 0.37
N PRO A 125 11.15 -18.96 0.88
CA PRO A 125 9.85 -18.48 1.35
C PRO A 125 10.03 -17.61 2.60
N VAL A 126 9.44 -16.42 2.59
CA VAL A 126 9.31 -15.53 3.77
C VAL A 126 7.87 -15.47 4.29
N SER A 127 6.91 -15.92 3.46
CA SER A 127 5.52 -16.17 3.82
C SER A 127 4.94 -17.24 2.90
N PRO A 128 3.70 -17.73 3.14
CA PRO A 128 3.06 -18.74 2.28
C PRO A 128 2.91 -18.33 0.81
N THR A 129 2.97 -17.03 0.49
CA THR A 129 2.74 -16.50 -0.86
C THR A 129 3.87 -15.64 -1.39
N VAL A 130 4.95 -15.46 -0.62
CA VAL A 130 6.06 -14.56 -0.94
C VAL A 130 7.40 -15.25 -0.70
N GLY A 131 8.23 -15.28 -1.74
CA GLY A 131 9.64 -15.63 -1.66
C GLY A 131 10.52 -14.38 -1.66
N ARG A 132 11.73 -14.48 -1.14
CA ARG A 132 12.77 -13.43 -1.21
C ARG A 132 14.09 -14.04 -1.67
N TRP A 133 14.86 -13.29 -2.45
CA TRP A 133 16.13 -13.79 -2.98
C TRP A 133 17.24 -13.68 -1.92
N TRP A 134 17.94 -14.78 -1.71
CA TRP A 134 19.14 -14.89 -0.89
C TRP A 134 20.35 -15.12 -1.80
N THR A 135 21.42 -14.38 -1.58
CA THR A 135 22.63 -14.42 -2.43
C THR A 135 23.65 -15.48 -1.98
N GLY A 136 23.41 -16.16 -0.86
CA GLY A 136 24.42 -16.97 -0.16
C GLY A 136 25.04 -16.26 1.05
N THR A 137 25.03 -14.92 1.05
CA THR A 137 25.65 -14.07 2.09
C THR A 137 24.68 -13.06 2.70
N ARG A 138 23.74 -12.54 1.90
CA ARG A 138 22.75 -11.53 2.30
C ARG A 138 21.44 -11.63 1.52
N TRP A 139 20.37 -11.13 2.13
CA TRP A 139 19.06 -11.00 1.50
C TRP A 139 19.04 -9.84 0.50
N SER A 140 18.28 -10.01 -0.58
CA SER A 140 17.99 -8.93 -1.51
C SER A 140 16.72 -8.17 -1.13
N GLU A 141 16.58 -7.00 -1.74
CA GLU A 141 15.38 -6.17 -1.68
C GLU A 141 14.28 -6.64 -2.65
N TYR A 142 14.40 -7.83 -3.25
CA TYR A 142 13.45 -8.34 -4.22
C TYR A 142 12.66 -9.51 -3.66
N THR A 143 11.34 -9.43 -3.84
CA THR A 143 10.40 -10.50 -3.51
C THR A 143 9.80 -11.10 -4.76
N TRP A 144 9.52 -12.40 -4.72
CA TRP A 144 8.78 -13.10 -5.74
C TRP A 144 7.40 -13.48 -5.22
N THR A 145 6.39 -13.27 -6.06
CA THR A 145 4.99 -13.65 -5.80
C THR A 145 4.42 -14.29 -7.06
N ARG A 146 3.16 -14.77 -6.99
CA ARG A 146 2.42 -15.20 -8.19
C ARG A 146 2.31 -14.14 -9.29
N PHE A 147 2.58 -12.87 -8.96
CA PHE A 147 2.51 -11.73 -9.88
C PHE A 147 3.88 -11.27 -10.37
N GLY A 148 4.92 -12.08 -10.21
CA GLY A 148 6.28 -11.78 -10.65
C GLY A 148 7.19 -11.28 -9.55
N ILE A 149 8.42 -10.93 -9.95
CA ILE A 149 9.47 -10.42 -9.07
C ILE A 149 9.28 -8.91 -8.91
N ARG A 150 9.44 -8.41 -7.68
CA ARG A 150 9.25 -6.99 -7.37
C ARG A 150 10.24 -6.49 -6.34
N PRO A 151 10.76 -5.27 -6.52
CA PRO A 151 11.55 -4.61 -5.51
C PRO A 151 10.72 -4.09 -4.33
N THR A 152 11.32 -4.09 -3.15
CA THR A 152 10.69 -3.76 -1.85
C THR A 152 11.45 -2.70 -1.04
N PHE A 153 12.33 -1.91 -1.68
CA PHE A 153 13.13 -0.84 -1.04
C PHE A 153 12.35 0.16 -0.18
N HIS A 154 11.07 0.37 -0.51
CA HIS A 154 10.19 1.27 0.22
C HIS A 154 9.51 0.59 1.42
N GLY A 155 9.63 -0.72 1.57
CA GLY A 155 8.91 -1.54 2.54
C GLY A 155 9.08 -1.02 3.97
N ALA A 156 10.31 -0.77 4.41
CA ALA A 156 10.58 -0.26 5.75
C ALA A 156 10.05 1.17 6.01
N ARG A 157 10.01 2.02 4.97
CA ARG A 157 9.44 3.38 5.08
C ARG A 157 7.92 3.32 5.08
N SER A 158 7.32 2.63 4.11
CA SER A 158 5.88 2.44 4.01
C SER A 158 5.31 1.77 5.26
N PHE A 159 6.06 0.84 5.86
CA PHE A 159 5.73 0.24 7.14
C PHE A 159 5.62 1.29 8.28
N ARG A 160 6.62 2.15 8.43
CA ARG A 160 6.58 3.21 9.45
C ARG A 160 5.43 4.19 9.21
N THR A 161 5.20 4.57 7.96
CA THR A 161 4.07 5.42 7.60
C THR A 161 2.74 4.74 7.96
N LEU A 162 2.59 3.46 7.65
CA LEU A 162 1.39 2.69 7.98
C LEU A 162 1.14 2.66 9.49
N LEU A 163 2.17 2.40 10.31
CA LEU A 163 2.06 2.45 11.77
C LEU A 163 1.59 3.81 12.30
N TRP A 164 2.11 4.90 11.74
CA TRP A 164 1.69 6.24 12.13
C TRP A 164 0.24 6.51 11.76
N VAL A 165 -0.19 6.10 10.57
CA VAL A 165 -1.57 6.24 10.11
C VAL A 165 -2.52 5.40 10.97
N GLU A 166 -2.19 4.13 11.19
CA GLU A 166 -2.97 3.22 12.05
C GLU A 166 -3.03 3.73 13.51
N GLY A 167 -1.92 4.21 14.05
CA GLY A 167 -1.86 4.83 15.37
C GLY A 167 -2.68 6.12 15.46
N ALA A 168 -2.72 6.93 14.39
CA ALA A 168 -3.56 8.11 14.33
C ALA A 168 -5.06 7.76 14.34
N PHE A 169 -5.49 6.68 13.66
CA PHE A 169 -6.86 6.19 13.74
C PHE A 169 -7.25 5.79 15.17
N VAL A 170 -6.38 5.06 15.86
CA VAL A 170 -6.58 4.69 17.28
C VAL A 170 -6.66 5.93 18.16
N GLY A 171 -5.69 6.84 18.04
CA GLY A 171 -5.66 8.07 18.83
C GLY A 171 -6.91 8.93 18.62
N LEU A 172 -7.33 9.13 17.37
CA LEU A 172 -8.55 9.87 17.04
C LEU A 172 -9.80 9.16 17.59
N GLY A 173 -9.88 7.84 17.47
CA GLY A 173 -10.98 7.05 18.03
C GLY A 173 -11.13 7.23 19.54
N VAL A 174 -10.02 7.14 20.29
CA VAL A 174 -10.00 7.39 21.74
C VAL A 174 -10.44 8.82 22.06
N LEU A 175 -9.89 9.82 21.36
CA LEU A 175 -10.25 11.22 21.58
C LEU A 175 -11.73 11.48 21.34
N MET A 176 -12.32 10.88 20.30
CA MET A 176 -13.76 11.01 20.03
C MET A 176 -14.59 10.34 21.12
N VAL A 177 -14.24 9.14 21.56
CA VAL A 177 -14.96 8.47 22.68
C VAL A 177 -14.94 9.35 23.94
N VAL A 178 -13.77 9.87 24.32
CA VAL A 178 -13.63 10.76 25.47
C VAL A 178 -14.45 12.04 25.29
N ALA A 179 -14.37 12.68 24.12
CA ALA A 179 -15.12 13.89 23.83
C ALA A 179 -16.63 13.67 23.92
N GLY A 180 -17.15 12.55 23.39
CA GLY A 180 -18.57 12.23 23.50
C GLY A 180 -19.03 12.00 24.94
N ILE A 181 -18.21 11.32 25.78
CA ILE A 181 -18.48 11.17 27.22
C ILE A 181 -18.52 12.54 27.91
N VAL A 182 -17.56 13.43 27.61
CA VAL A 182 -17.50 14.77 28.19
C VAL A 182 -18.73 15.60 27.79
N VAL A 183 -19.15 15.56 26.53
CA VAL A 183 -20.37 16.25 26.06
C VAL A 183 -21.58 15.80 26.87
N MET A 184 -21.76 14.49 27.04
CA MET A 184 -22.87 13.93 27.81
C MET A 184 -22.82 14.31 29.30
N ALA A 185 -21.63 14.45 29.87
CA ALA A 185 -21.44 14.79 31.28
C ALA A 185 -21.68 16.28 31.58
N VAL A 186 -21.30 17.16 30.65
CA VAL A 186 -21.38 18.63 30.83
C VAL A 186 -22.75 19.19 30.42
N ALA A 187 -23.40 18.56 29.45
CA ALA A 187 -24.66 19.01 28.86
C ALA A 187 -25.66 17.84 28.81
N PRO A 188 -26.41 17.57 29.90
CA PRO A 188 -27.25 16.39 30.04
C PRO A 188 -28.60 16.49 29.30
N GLU A 189 -28.86 17.56 28.54
CA GLU A 189 -30.06 17.65 27.71
C GLU A 189 -30.08 16.59 26.58
N ALA A 190 -31.29 16.24 26.14
CA ALA A 190 -31.50 15.12 25.20
C ALA A 190 -30.75 15.29 23.87
N MET A 191 -30.63 16.52 23.37
CA MET A 191 -29.91 16.82 22.12
C MET A 191 -28.40 16.59 22.28
N ALA A 192 -27.79 17.13 23.33
CA ALA A 192 -26.37 16.96 23.62
C ALA A 192 -26.03 15.49 23.92
N THR A 193 -26.93 14.80 24.63
CA THR A 193 -26.83 13.34 24.83
C THR A 193 -26.82 12.59 23.51
N GLY A 194 -27.73 12.92 22.59
CA GLY A 194 -27.78 12.32 21.25
C GLY A 194 -26.49 12.55 20.44
N ILE A 195 -25.96 13.78 20.47
CA ILE A 195 -24.68 14.12 19.81
C ILE A 195 -23.53 13.30 20.44
N GLY A 196 -23.45 13.26 21.77
CA GLY A 196 -22.42 12.52 22.49
C GLY A 196 -22.43 11.02 22.13
N VAL A 197 -23.60 10.39 22.07
CA VAL A 197 -23.75 8.99 21.64
C VAL A 197 -23.24 8.79 20.22
N ILE A 198 -23.61 9.66 19.27
CA ILE A 198 -23.13 9.57 17.87
C ILE A 198 -21.60 9.67 17.82
N VAL A 199 -21.01 10.63 18.54
CA VAL A 199 -19.56 10.83 18.60
C VAL A 199 -18.86 9.61 19.21
N ILE A 200 -19.41 9.02 20.28
CA ILE A 200 -18.89 7.77 20.87
C ILE A 200 -18.94 6.63 19.87
N VAL A 201 -20.06 6.44 19.17
CA VAL A 201 -20.21 5.34 18.20
C VAL A 201 -19.19 5.48 17.07
N VAL A 202 -19.04 6.68 16.49
CA VAL A 202 -18.04 6.93 15.44
C VAL A 202 -16.63 6.71 15.99
N GLY A 203 -16.33 7.21 17.18
CA GLY A 203 -15.04 7.01 17.85
C GLY A 203 -14.73 5.53 18.11
N ALA A 204 -15.71 4.75 18.56
CA ALA A 204 -15.59 3.33 18.82
C ALA A 204 -15.34 2.53 17.54
N VAL A 205 -16.01 2.86 16.44
CA VAL A 205 -15.77 2.25 15.12
C VAL A 205 -14.35 2.53 14.62
N LEU A 206 -13.89 3.79 14.71
CA LEU A 206 -12.53 4.16 14.32
C LEU A 206 -11.48 3.47 15.20
N LEU A 207 -11.72 3.40 16.51
CA LEU A 207 -10.85 2.71 17.46
C LEU A 207 -10.76 1.22 17.15
N LEU A 208 -11.90 0.55 16.97
CA LEU A 208 -11.97 -0.87 16.63
C LEU A 208 -11.21 -1.14 15.32
N LEU A 209 -11.46 -0.33 14.29
CA LEU A 209 -10.78 -0.45 13.00
C LEU A 209 -9.26 -0.27 13.16
N GLY A 210 -8.82 0.78 13.86
CA GLY A 210 -7.40 1.04 14.09
C GLY A 210 -6.70 -0.10 14.86
N VAL A 211 -7.33 -0.61 15.92
CA VAL A 211 -6.82 -1.75 16.70
C VAL A 211 -6.75 -3.00 15.84
N LEU A 212 -7.78 -3.28 15.04
CA LEU A 212 -7.81 -4.43 14.15
C LEU A 212 -6.69 -4.33 13.09
N LEU A 213 -6.50 -3.17 12.47
CA LEU A 213 -5.43 -2.94 11.50
C LEU A 213 -4.04 -3.13 12.14
N LEU A 214 -3.82 -2.56 13.33
CA LEU A 214 -2.58 -2.76 14.09
C LEU A 214 -2.34 -4.25 14.44
N ALA A 215 -3.39 -4.98 14.80
CA ALA A 215 -3.31 -6.39 15.13
C ALA A 215 -3.01 -7.28 13.91
N LEU A 216 -3.57 -6.95 12.74
CA LEU A 216 -3.38 -7.70 11.49
C LEU A 216 -2.10 -7.34 10.76
N SER A 217 -1.57 -6.14 10.99
CA SER A 217 -0.43 -5.65 10.22
C SER A 217 0.82 -6.53 10.32
N PRO A 218 1.18 -7.27 11.40
CA PRO A 218 2.24 -8.31 11.36
C PRO A 218 2.17 -9.27 10.17
N ILE A 219 0.96 -9.65 9.75
CA ILE A 219 0.74 -10.56 8.62
C ILE A 219 1.12 -9.86 7.30
N SER A 220 0.73 -8.60 7.15
CA SER A 220 1.05 -7.75 6.00
C SER A 220 2.52 -7.27 5.99
N ARG A 221 3.18 -7.26 7.15
CA ARG A 221 4.52 -6.71 7.40
C ARG A 221 5.65 -7.66 7.03
N ARG A 222 5.53 -8.94 7.40
CA ARG A 222 6.61 -9.95 7.24
C ARG A 222 7.20 -10.01 5.83
N PRO A 223 6.42 -9.89 4.74
CA PRO A 223 6.99 -9.93 3.40
C PRO A 223 7.77 -8.68 2.99
N LEU A 224 7.47 -7.51 3.60
CA LEU A 224 8.02 -6.22 3.20
C LEU A 224 9.36 -5.89 3.87
N VAL A 225 9.68 -6.55 4.97
CA VAL A 225 10.91 -6.33 5.74
C VAL A 225 11.92 -7.42 5.38
N ILE A 226 13.18 -7.03 5.19
CA ILE A 226 14.27 -7.98 5.00
C ILE A 226 14.45 -8.79 6.31
N PRO A 227 14.47 -10.14 6.24
CA PRO A 227 14.80 -10.94 7.41
C PRO A 227 16.23 -10.65 7.90
N SER A 228 16.43 -10.60 9.22
CA SER A 228 17.76 -10.37 9.81
C SER A 228 18.64 -11.60 9.85
N ALA A 229 18.04 -12.80 9.90
CA ALA A 229 18.72 -14.07 9.93
C ALA A 229 18.83 -14.68 8.51
N PRO A 230 19.86 -15.50 8.22
CA PRO A 230 19.92 -16.26 6.98
C PRO A 230 18.71 -17.22 6.84
N PRO A 231 18.39 -17.68 5.62
CA PRO A 231 17.34 -18.67 5.43
C PRO A 231 17.63 -19.92 6.27
N ALA A 232 16.58 -20.55 6.80
CA ALA A 232 16.72 -21.88 7.38
C ALA A 232 17.27 -22.82 6.30
N ALA A 233 18.23 -23.67 6.66
CA ALA A 233 18.78 -24.65 5.74
C ALA A 233 17.62 -25.48 5.16
N VAL A 234 17.52 -25.55 3.84
CA VAL A 234 16.56 -26.46 3.20
C VAL A 234 17.06 -27.86 3.52
N SER A 235 16.41 -28.56 4.44
CA SER A 235 16.67 -29.99 4.62
C SER A 235 16.41 -30.67 3.27
N PRO A 236 17.36 -31.45 2.73
CA PRO A 236 17.24 -32.08 1.42
C PRO A 236 16.26 -33.28 1.40
N ALA A 237 15.10 -33.15 2.06
CA ALA A 237 14.11 -34.21 2.18
C ALA A 237 12.70 -33.69 1.91
N ALA A 238 12.36 -33.58 0.62
CA ALA A 238 11.03 -33.78 0.03
C ALA A 238 11.12 -33.41 -1.46
N GLY A 239 11.60 -34.35 -2.26
CA GLY A 239 11.37 -34.37 -3.71
C GLY A 239 9.98 -34.91 -4.03
#